data_AF-A0A225UFG3-F1
#
_entry.id   AF-A0A225UFG3-F1
#
_cell.length_a   1.000
_cell.length_b   1.000
_cell.length_c   1.000
_cell.angle_alpha   90.00
_cell.angle_beta   90.00
_cell.angle_gamma   90.00
#
_symmetry.space_group_name_H-M   'P 1'
#
loop_
_entity.id
_entity.type
_entity.pdbx_description
1 polymer ?
#
loop_
_entity_poly.entity_id
_entity_poly.type
_entity_poly.pdbx_seq_one_letter_code
_entity_poly.pdbx_strand_id
1 'polypeptide(L)'
;DNEDRVLQTGLAKIAELALKISPKYQEWAQSIWLRGRTNPKVVFQALNLSGTLLKLDDNPRVLQWVKYVKAYNSPGKKKGIKFSDNDIYQLLSKNTDNSELVVLFYSLKNNESFKSLSESMAKVVFDDWLRKEVRPENVMAQLKLTGNHASDISDHTLRTKIHEDYVFAFLKDFELRAYRAHLDKLLGGKKY
;
A
#
# COMPACT_ATOMS: atom_id res chain seq x y z
N ASP A 1 22.57 -15.70 7.11
CA ASP A 1 22.67 -16.22 8.48
C ASP A 1 21.38 -16.86 8.94
N ASN A 2 21.44 -18.08 9.46
CA ASN A 2 20.25 -18.81 9.94
C ASN A 2 19.86 -18.37 11.36
N GLU A 3 20.85 -18.03 12.19
CA GLU A 3 20.67 -17.60 13.58
C GLU A 3 19.92 -16.25 13.68
N ASP A 4 20.28 -15.29 12.83
CA ASP A 4 19.56 -14.00 12.74
C ASP A 4 18.07 -14.20 12.38
N ARG A 5 17.75 -15.17 11.54
CA ARG A 5 16.35 -15.47 11.15
C ARG A 5 15.58 -16.08 12.31
N VAL A 6 16.21 -16.96 13.08
CA VAL A 6 15.61 -17.59 14.27
C VAL A 6 15.36 -16.54 15.35
N LEU A 7 16.34 -15.66 15.62
CA LEU A 7 16.19 -14.56 16.58
C LEU A 7 15.11 -13.55 16.16
N GLN A 8 15.05 -13.18 14.89
CA GLN A 8 13.99 -12.31 14.37
C GLN A 8 12.60 -12.94 14.50
N THR A 9 12.49 -14.25 14.28
CA THR A 9 11.23 -15.00 14.41
C THR A 9 10.79 -15.10 15.88
N GLY A 10 11.73 -15.27 16.82
CA GLY A 10 11.44 -15.27 18.26
C GLY A 10 10.91 -13.91 18.75
N LEU A 11 11.57 -12.81 18.36
CA LEU A 11 11.14 -11.46 18.71
C LEU A 11 9.76 -11.10 18.12
N ALA A 12 9.48 -11.59 16.92
CA ALA A 12 8.17 -11.44 16.27
C ALA A 12 7.04 -12.07 17.09
N LYS A 13 7.23 -13.31 17.56
CA LYS A 13 6.25 -14.04 18.39
C LYS A 13 6.00 -13.39 19.75
N ILE A 14 7.07 -12.92 20.42
CA ILE A 14 6.93 -12.23 21.73
C ILE A 14 6.10 -10.96 21.58
N ALA A 15 6.34 -10.21 20.52
CA ALA A 15 5.59 -9.00 20.25
C ALA A 15 4.13 -9.31 19.89
N GLU A 16 3.84 -10.32 19.07
CA GLU A 16 2.47 -10.79 18.78
C GLU A 16 1.66 -11.06 20.07
N LEU A 17 2.25 -11.78 21.02
CA LEU A 17 1.60 -12.08 22.30
C LEU A 17 1.29 -10.80 23.10
N ALA A 18 2.17 -9.80 23.03
CA ALA A 18 2.00 -8.54 23.74
C ALA A 18 0.81 -7.71 23.21
N LEU A 19 0.52 -7.78 21.90
CA LEU A 19 -0.55 -6.99 21.27
C LEU A 19 -1.95 -7.33 21.75
N LYS A 20 -2.15 -8.55 22.25
CA LYS A 20 -3.46 -9.04 22.70
C LYS A 20 -3.90 -8.35 24.00
N ILE A 21 -3.06 -7.53 24.64
CA ILE A 21 -3.22 -7.19 26.05
C ILE A 21 -3.47 -5.69 26.32
N SER A 22 -2.92 -4.71 25.56
CA SER A 22 -3.29 -3.27 25.68
C SER A 22 -2.55 -2.34 24.69
N PRO A 23 -2.92 -1.03 24.56
CA PRO A 23 -2.16 -0.03 23.78
C PRO A 23 -0.71 0.17 24.22
N LYS A 24 -0.41 0.10 25.53
CA LYS A 24 0.96 0.20 26.07
C LYS A 24 1.87 -0.89 25.51
N TYR A 25 1.32 -2.07 25.23
CA TYR A 25 2.07 -3.16 24.63
C TYR A 25 2.26 -3.02 23.12
N GLN A 26 1.42 -2.24 22.42
CA GLN A 26 1.65 -1.91 21.01
C GLN A 26 2.89 -1.03 20.84
N GLU A 27 3.06 -0.03 21.72
CA GLU A 27 4.26 0.82 21.75
C GLU A 27 5.50 0.02 22.14
N TRP A 28 5.36 -0.89 23.10
CA TRP A 28 6.46 -1.77 23.48
C TRP A 28 6.87 -2.70 22.34
N ALA A 29 5.93 -3.39 21.69
CA ALA A 29 6.18 -4.22 20.51
C ALA A 29 6.89 -3.44 19.39
N GLN A 30 6.41 -2.23 19.11
CA GLN A 30 7.03 -1.30 18.17
C GLN A 30 8.50 -1.01 18.51
N SER A 31 8.79 -0.76 19.79
CA SER A 31 10.15 -0.49 20.28
C SER A 31 11.08 -1.69 20.09
N ILE A 32 10.59 -2.90 20.37
CA ILE A 32 11.35 -4.15 20.24
C ILE A 32 11.68 -4.41 18.76
N TRP A 33 10.69 -4.35 17.86
CA TRP A 33 10.91 -4.55 16.44
C TRP A 33 11.85 -3.50 15.84
N LEU A 34 11.78 -2.24 16.30
CA LEU A 34 12.65 -1.17 15.81
C LEU A 34 14.09 -1.32 16.31
N ARG A 35 14.28 -1.78 17.56
CA ARG A 35 15.61 -2.07 18.14
C ARG A 35 16.25 -3.24 17.41
N GLY A 36 15.48 -4.29 17.14
CA GLY A 36 15.94 -5.48 16.42
C GLY A 36 16.03 -5.33 14.91
N ARG A 37 15.64 -4.18 14.32
CA ARG A 37 15.58 -4.00 12.86
C ARG A 37 14.77 -5.11 12.16
N THR A 38 13.72 -5.59 12.82
CA THR A 38 12.92 -6.72 12.31
C THR A 38 12.38 -6.40 10.92
N ASN A 39 12.58 -7.29 9.95
CA ASN A 39 12.10 -7.02 8.59
C ASN A 39 10.59 -6.76 8.60
N PRO A 40 10.05 -5.71 7.94
CA PRO A 40 8.62 -5.42 7.97
C PRO A 40 7.72 -6.57 7.49
N LYS A 41 8.20 -7.45 6.60
CA LYS A 41 7.50 -8.68 6.22
C LYS A 41 7.34 -9.66 7.39
N VAL A 42 8.35 -9.76 8.27
CA VAL A 42 8.29 -10.60 9.48
C VAL A 42 7.28 -10.01 10.46
N VAL A 43 7.27 -8.69 10.64
CA VAL A 43 6.28 -8.01 11.49
C VAL A 43 4.86 -8.16 10.92
N PHE A 44 4.70 -8.09 9.59
CA PHE A 44 3.42 -8.34 8.92
C PHE A 44 2.86 -9.72 9.25
N GLN A 45 3.72 -10.75 9.22
CA GLN A 45 3.37 -12.12 9.59
C GLN A 45 3.05 -12.25 11.08
N ALA A 46 3.84 -11.61 11.95
CA ALA A 46 3.59 -11.58 13.40
C ALA A 46 2.24 -10.96 13.76
N LEU A 47 1.79 -9.99 12.97
CA LEU A 47 0.48 -9.34 13.13
C LEU A 47 -0.68 -10.17 12.55
N ASN A 48 -0.37 -11.33 11.96
CA ASN A 48 -1.30 -12.20 11.24
C ASN A 48 -2.10 -11.43 10.16
N LEU A 49 -1.42 -10.57 9.40
CA LEU A 49 -2.02 -9.75 8.35
C LEU A 49 -2.08 -10.47 6.99
N SER A 50 -1.71 -11.74 6.93
CA SER A 50 -1.67 -12.53 5.70
C SER A 50 -3.04 -12.97 5.17
N GLY A 51 -4.14 -12.68 5.86
CA GLY A 51 -5.50 -13.02 5.41
C GLY A 51 -6.07 -12.05 4.37
N THR A 52 -7.11 -12.50 3.68
CA THR A 52 -7.90 -11.72 2.71
C THR A 52 -8.77 -10.71 3.48
N LEU A 53 -8.74 -9.42 3.11
CA LEU A 53 -9.39 -8.26 3.75
C LEU A 53 -8.54 -7.50 4.79
N LEU A 54 -7.59 -6.72 4.27
CA LEU A 54 -6.91 -5.65 5.00
C LEU A 54 -7.77 -4.37 5.00
N LYS A 55 -8.94 -4.39 5.65
CA LYS A 55 -9.66 -3.13 5.91
C LYS A 55 -8.97 -2.39 7.05
N LEU A 56 -8.64 -1.11 6.84
CA LEU A 56 -7.97 -0.30 7.86
C LEU A 56 -8.88 -0.05 9.07
N ASP A 57 -10.17 0.14 8.79
CA ASP A 57 -11.17 0.60 9.75
C ASP A 57 -11.58 -0.51 10.73
N ASP A 58 -11.43 -1.77 10.29
CA ASP A 58 -11.75 -2.97 11.08
C ASP A 58 -10.51 -3.62 11.72
N ASN A 59 -9.29 -3.12 11.46
CA ASN A 59 -8.07 -3.80 11.87
C ASN A 59 -6.94 -2.86 12.37
N PRO A 60 -6.89 -2.57 13.68
CA PRO A 60 -5.83 -1.73 14.28
C PRO A 60 -4.42 -2.28 14.05
N ARG A 61 -4.26 -3.56 13.70
CA ARG A 61 -2.96 -4.18 13.39
C ARG A 61 -2.39 -3.68 12.06
N VAL A 62 -3.24 -3.37 11.07
CA VAL A 62 -2.76 -2.82 9.78
C VAL A 62 -2.17 -1.43 10.00
N LEU A 63 -2.88 -0.57 10.76
CA LEU A 63 -2.36 0.75 11.11
C LEU A 63 -1.05 0.66 11.92
N GLN A 64 -0.95 -0.30 12.83
CA GLN A 64 0.29 -0.55 13.57
C GLN A 64 1.44 -0.96 12.63
N TRP A 65 1.18 -1.87 11.69
CA TRP A 65 2.18 -2.30 10.71
C TRP A 65 2.65 -1.12 9.83
N VAL A 66 1.72 -0.28 9.38
CA VAL A 66 2.04 0.93 8.60
C VAL A 66 2.90 1.90 9.41
N LYS A 67 2.57 2.13 10.69
CA LYS A 67 3.41 2.90 11.64
C LYS A 67 4.81 2.30 11.75
N TYR A 68 4.91 0.98 11.80
CA TYR A 68 6.18 0.26 11.81
C TYR A 68 7.02 0.49 10.56
N VAL A 69 6.45 0.28 9.37
CA VAL A 69 7.15 0.51 8.10
C VAL A 69 7.70 1.94 8.02
N LYS A 70 6.89 2.95 8.39
CA LYS A 70 7.33 4.35 8.41
C LYS A 70 8.52 4.56 9.37
N ALA A 71 8.42 4.05 10.59
CA ALA A 71 9.48 4.17 11.60
C ALA A 71 10.74 3.37 11.26
N TYR A 72 10.59 2.26 10.53
CA TYR A 72 11.67 1.43 10.00
C TYR A 72 12.43 2.17 8.89
N ASN A 73 11.71 2.88 8.01
CA ASN A 73 12.28 3.65 6.89
C ASN A 73 12.82 5.04 7.27
N SER A 74 12.63 5.48 8.51
CA SER A 74 12.99 6.83 8.96
C SER A 74 14.51 7.07 8.91
N PRO A 75 14.97 8.22 8.36
CA PRO A 75 16.38 8.56 8.26
C PRO A 75 17.05 8.68 9.65
N GLY A 76 18.36 8.40 9.73
CA GLY A 76 19.12 8.45 10.99
C GLY A 76 19.21 7.11 11.74
N LYS A 77 18.54 6.07 11.25
CA LYS A 77 18.60 4.71 11.76
C LYS A 77 19.56 3.89 10.88
N LYS A 78 20.62 3.30 11.49
CA LYS A 78 21.75 2.53 10.87
C LYS A 78 21.49 1.96 9.46
N LYS A 79 22.48 2.13 8.55
CA LYS A 79 22.62 1.60 7.17
C LYS A 79 21.89 0.26 6.92
N GLY A 80 20.59 0.30 6.68
CA GLY A 80 19.76 -0.88 6.41
C GLY A 80 18.95 -0.69 5.14
N ILE A 81 18.59 -1.80 4.49
CA ILE A 81 17.74 -1.79 3.30
C ILE A 81 16.35 -1.28 3.71
N LYS A 82 15.92 -0.18 3.09
CA LYS A 82 14.56 0.37 3.24
C LYS A 82 13.54 -0.64 2.73
N PHE A 83 12.36 -0.66 3.34
CA PHE A 83 11.22 -1.39 2.83
C PHE A 83 10.45 -0.46 1.89
N SER A 84 10.72 -0.58 0.59
CA SER A 84 10.23 0.33 -0.44
C SER A 84 8.72 0.22 -0.65
N ASP A 85 8.14 1.21 -1.33
CA ASP A 85 6.71 1.17 -1.72
C ASP A 85 6.39 -0.04 -2.59
N ASN A 86 7.34 -0.48 -3.43
CA ASN A 86 7.20 -1.72 -4.18
C ASN A 86 7.21 -2.97 -3.27
N ASP A 87 8.03 -3.00 -2.21
CA ASP A 87 8.01 -4.11 -1.24
C ASP A 87 6.68 -4.18 -0.48
N ILE A 88 6.11 -3.02 -0.12
CA ILE A 88 4.76 -2.92 0.45
C ILE A 88 3.74 -3.45 -0.55
N TYR A 89 3.73 -2.94 -1.78
CA TYR A 89 2.78 -3.37 -2.81
C TYR A 89 2.85 -4.88 -3.07
N GLN A 90 4.04 -5.45 -3.28
CA GLN A 90 4.23 -6.88 -3.51
C GLN A 90 3.84 -7.74 -2.31
N LEU A 91 3.95 -7.23 -1.10
CA LEU A 91 3.52 -7.95 0.09
C LEU A 91 1.99 -8.00 0.19
N LEU A 92 1.32 -6.86 0.00
CA LEU A 92 -0.13 -6.74 0.20
C LEU A 92 -0.93 -7.31 -0.98
N SER A 93 -0.44 -7.17 -2.22
CA SER A 93 -1.10 -7.64 -3.45
C SER A 93 -1.17 -9.16 -3.60
N LYS A 94 -0.48 -9.93 -2.76
CA LYS A 94 -0.55 -11.40 -2.79
C LYS A 94 -1.93 -11.95 -2.50
N ASN A 95 -2.64 -11.30 -1.58
CA ASN A 95 -3.93 -11.77 -1.06
C ASN A 95 -4.99 -10.65 -1.09
N THR A 96 -4.72 -9.53 -1.76
CA THR A 96 -5.62 -8.37 -1.80
C THR A 96 -5.63 -7.79 -3.20
N ASP A 97 -6.82 -7.63 -3.77
CA ASP A 97 -7.00 -7.02 -5.07
C ASP A 97 -6.63 -5.54 -5.04
N ASN A 98 -6.13 -5.02 -6.17
CA ASN A 98 -5.75 -3.61 -6.30
C ASN A 98 -6.86 -2.63 -5.89
N SER A 99 -8.13 -2.97 -6.13
CA SER A 99 -9.27 -2.12 -5.76
C SER A 99 -9.42 -1.96 -4.24
N GLU A 100 -9.20 -3.03 -3.47
CA GLU A 100 -9.22 -2.95 -2.00
C GLU A 100 -7.92 -2.33 -1.47
N LEU A 101 -6.78 -2.56 -2.12
CA LEU A 101 -5.51 -1.90 -1.77
C LEU A 101 -5.57 -0.38 -1.92
N VAL A 102 -6.09 0.13 -3.04
CA VAL A 102 -6.14 1.58 -3.25
C VAL A 102 -7.11 2.25 -2.27
N VAL A 103 -8.22 1.60 -1.92
CA VAL A 103 -9.15 2.07 -0.88
C VAL A 103 -8.45 2.15 0.47
N LEU A 104 -7.71 1.10 0.84
CA LEU A 104 -6.87 1.06 2.04
C LEU A 104 -5.84 2.21 2.07
N PHE A 105 -5.15 2.47 0.96
CA PHE A 105 -4.16 3.55 0.92
C PHE A 105 -4.81 4.93 0.97
N TYR A 106 -5.94 5.13 0.30
CA TYR A 106 -6.67 6.41 0.33
C TYR A 106 -7.26 6.71 1.70
N SER A 107 -7.70 5.72 2.47
CA SER A 107 -8.22 5.96 3.82
C SER A 107 -7.16 6.54 4.78
N LEU A 108 -5.88 6.26 4.52
CA LEU A 108 -4.75 6.83 5.27
C LEU A 108 -4.53 8.33 5.01
N LYS A 109 -5.10 8.90 3.94
CA LYS A 109 -4.82 10.27 3.47
C LYS A 109 -5.18 11.35 4.49
N ASN A 110 -6.23 11.11 5.29
CA ASN A 110 -6.73 12.05 6.30
C ASN A 110 -5.84 12.14 7.55
N ASN A 111 -4.85 11.25 7.68
CA ASN A 111 -3.87 11.32 8.75
C ASN A 111 -2.57 11.94 8.20
N GLU A 112 -2.20 13.12 8.71
CA GLU A 112 -1.01 13.85 8.26
C GLU A 112 0.27 13.00 8.32
N SER A 113 0.36 12.07 9.28
CA SER A 113 1.51 11.16 9.38
C SER A 113 1.56 10.13 8.25
N PHE A 114 0.46 9.84 7.57
CA PHE A 114 0.42 8.84 6.49
C PHE A 114 0.12 9.43 5.11
N LYS A 115 -0.13 10.74 5.01
CA LYS A 115 -0.45 11.41 3.74
C LYS A 115 0.54 11.09 2.61
N SER A 116 1.84 11.22 2.85
CA SER A 116 2.85 10.92 1.83
C SER A 116 2.88 9.44 1.42
N LEU A 117 2.65 8.51 2.37
CA LEU A 117 2.57 7.08 2.06
C LEU A 117 1.29 6.75 1.30
N SER A 118 0.16 7.37 1.67
CA SER A 118 -1.11 7.25 0.97
C SER A 118 -0.96 7.64 -0.51
N GLU A 119 -0.37 8.81 -0.77
CA GLU A 119 -0.15 9.33 -2.12
C GLU A 119 0.81 8.44 -2.93
N SER A 120 1.93 8.02 -2.33
CA SER A 120 2.89 7.18 -3.05
C SER A 120 2.34 5.79 -3.35
N MET A 121 1.56 5.21 -2.43
CA MET A 121 1.01 3.88 -2.59
C MET A 121 -0.20 3.83 -3.52
N ALA A 122 -1.05 4.87 -3.49
CA ALA A 122 -2.06 5.09 -4.51
C ALA A 122 -1.45 5.14 -5.91
N LYS A 123 -0.34 5.88 -6.06
CA LYS A 123 0.37 5.98 -7.33
C LYS A 123 0.88 4.62 -7.82
N VAL A 124 1.43 3.77 -6.94
CA VAL A 124 1.89 2.42 -7.32
C VAL A 124 0.74 1.57 -7.89
N VAL A 125 -0.45 1.64 -7.28
CA VAL A 125 -1.63 0.93 -7.81
C VAL A 125 -2.06 1.49 -9.17
N PHE A 126 -2.09 2.82 -9.31
CA PHE A 126 -2.43 3.47 -10.57
C PHE A 126 -1.43 3.12 -11.67
N ASP A 127 -0.12 3.14 -11.39
CA ASP A 127 0.92 2.76 -12.35
C ASP A 127 0.75 1.30 -12.81
N ASP A 128 0.34 0.38 -11.93
CA ASP A 128 0.01 -1.01 -12.31
C ASP A 128 -1.20 -1.07 -13.26
N TRP A 129 -2.27 -0.34 -12.96
CA TRP A 129 -3.44 -0.25 -13.84
C TRP A 129 -3.12 0.39 -15.19
N LEU A 130 -2.36 1.49 -15.22
CA LEU A 130 -1.94 2.16 -16.45
C LEU A 130 -1.05 1.27 -17.33
N ARG A 131 -0.10 0.53 -16.71
CA ARG A 131 0.74 -0.43 -17.42
C ARG A 131 -0.06 -1.60 -18.00
N LYS A 132 -1.12 -2.03 -17.32
CA LYS A 132 -2.06 -3.04 -17.79
C LYS A 132 -3.16 -2.48 -18.71
N GLU A 133 -3.12 -1.18 -18.99
CA GLU A 133 -4.09 -0.46 -19.83
C GLU A 133 -5.54 -0.64 -19.36
N VAL A 134 -5.75 -0.71 -18.04
CA VAL A 134 -7.08 -0.87 -17.46
C VAL A 134 -7.87 0.42 -17.68
N ARG A 135 -8.94 0.35 -18.47
CA ARG A 135 -9.78 1.52 -18.76
C ARG A 135 -10.57 2.00 -17.54
N PRO A 136 -10.91 3.30 -17.46
CA PRO A 136 -11.72 3.86 -16.37
C PRO A 136 -13.01 3.09 -16.05
N GLU A 137 -13.70 2.55 -17.06
CA GLU A 137 -14.94 1.79 -16.88
C GLU A 137 -14.68 0.46 -16.15
N ASN A 138 -13.55 -0.19 -16.44
CA ASN A 138 -13.14 -1.41 -15.77
C ASN A 138 -12.72 -1.13 -14.32
N VAL A 139 -12.05 0.00 -14.05
CA VAL A 139 -11.73 0.42 -12.68
C VAL A 139 -13.01 0.74 -11.89
N MET A 140 -14.01 1.37 -12.52
CA MET A 140 -15.31 1.63 -11.90
C MET A 140 -15.97 0.32 -11.43
N ALA A 141 -15.95 -0.72 -12.26
CA ALA A 141 -16.44 -2.05 -11.91
C ALA A 141 -15.62 -2.69 -10.78
N GLN A 142 -14.28 -2.64 -10.85
CA GLN A 142 -13.39 -3.17 -9.80
C GLN A 142 -13.58 -2.47 -8.44
N LEU A 143 -13.91 -1.18 -8.45
CA LEU A 143 -14.21 -0.40 -7.26
C LEU A 143 -15.64 -0.62 -6.75
N LYS A 144 -16.44 -1.46 -7.42
CA LYS A 144 -17.83 -1.79 -7.10
C LYS A 144 -18.78 -0.59 -7.19
N LEU A 145 -18.46 0.38 -8.05
CA LEU A 145 -19.27 1.57 -8.31
C LEU A 145 -20.35 1.35 -9.38
N THR A 146 -20.65 0.09 -9.71
CA THR A 146 -21.62 -0.29 -10.75
C THR A 146 -22.62 -1.29 -10.19
N GLY A 147 -23.84 -1.27 -10.70
CA GLY A 147 -24.93 -2.15 -10.27
C GLY A 147 -25.83 -1.53 -9.19
N ASN A 148 -26.92 -2.25 -8.88
CA ASN A 148 -28.04 -1.71 -8.07
C ASN A 148 -27.69 -1.41 -6.61
N HIS A 149 -26.55 -1.89 -6.11
CA HIS A 149 -26.11 -1.71 -4.71
C HIS A 149 -24.86 -0.84 -4.57
N ALA A 150 -24.44 -0.15 -5.65
CA ALA A 150 -23.24 0.68 -5.61
C ALA A 150 -23.31 1.78 -4.53
N SER A 151 -24.47 2.44 -4.40
CA SER A 151 -24.72 3.48 -3.40
C SER A 151 -24.70 2.99 -1.95
N ASP A 152 -24.86 1.69 -1.73
CA ASP A 152 -25.02 1.10 -0.39
C ASP A 152 -23.66 0.74 0.25
N ILE A 153 -22.56 0.93 -0.48
CA ILE A 153 -21.20 0.62 -0.01
C ILE A 153 -20.75 1.70 0.98
N SER A 154 -20.27 1.29 2.16
CA SER A 154 -19.83 2.20 3.24
C SER A 154 -18.82 3.27 2.79
N ASP A 155 -17.94 2.91 1.85
CA ASP A 155 -16.85 3.78 1.37
C ASP A 155 -17.15 4.34 -0.02
N HIS A 156 -18.41 4.44 -0.42
CA HIS A 156 -18.82 4.86 -1.77
C HIS A 156 -18.15 6.18 -2.18
N THR A 157 -18.23 7.23 -1.36
CA THR A 157 -17.61 8.54 -1.64
C THR A 157 -16.09 8.43 -1.85
N LEU A 158 -15.41 7.60 -1.05
CA LEU A 158 -13.97 7.39 -1.19
C LEU A 158 -13.64 6.68 -2.50
N ARG A 159 -14.41 5.64 -2.84
CA ARG A 159 -14.28 4.86 -4.07
C ARG A 159 -14.55 5.72 -5.30
N THR A 160 -15.57 6.59 -5.28
CA THR A 160 -15.82 7.57 -6.34
C THR A 160 -14.64 8.50 -6.52
N LYS A 161 -14.07 9.01 -5.42
CA LYS A 161 -12.89 9.89 -5.50
C LYS A 161 -11.67 9.19 -6.11
N ILE A 162 -11.43 7.93 -5.74
CA ILE A 162 -10.36 7.11 -6.31
C ILE A 162 -10.57 6.93 -7.82
N HIS A 163 -11.80 6.65 -8.24
CA HIS A 163 -12.15 6.51 -9.65
C HIS A 163 -11.88 7.79 -10.43
N GLU A 164 -12.33 8.94 -9.94
CA GLU A 164 -12.07 10.26 -10.54
C GLU A 164 -10.57 10.51 -10.69
N ASP A 165 -9.80 10.33 -9.62
CA ASP A 165 -8.35 10.54 -9.64
C ASP A 165 -7.65 9.62 -10.65
N TYR A 166 -8.13 8.38 -10.79
CA TYR A 166 -7.63 7.45 -11.80
C TYR A 166 -8.01 7.87 -13.23
N VAL A 167 -9.22 8.38 -13.46
CA VAL A 167 -9.64 8.91 -14.78
C VAL A 167 -8.70 10.03 -15.23
N PHE A 168 -8.39 10.97 -14.33
CA PHE A 168 -7.43 12.04 -14.63
C PHE A 168 -6.04 11.49 -14.94
N ALA A 169 -5.56 10.51 -14.17
CA ALA A 169 -4.26 9.87 -14.42
C ALA A 169 -4.23 9.14 -15.78
N PHE A 170 -5.30 8.42 -16.12
CA PHE A 170 -5.45 7.70 -17.38
C PHE A 170 -5.47 8.64 -18.59
N LEU A 171 -6.27 9.71 -18.54
CA LEU A 171 -6.34 10.70 -19.63
C LEU A 171 -4.99 11.37 -19.86
N LYS A 172 -4.32 11.79 -18.79
CA LYS A 172 -2.98 12.39 -18.86
C LYS A 172 -1.96 11.45 -19.49
N ASP A 173 -1.96 10.19 -19.08
CA ASP A 173 -1.05 9.18 -19.63
C ASP A 173 -1.38 8.85 -21.10
N PHE A 174 -2.65 8.74 -21.44
CA PHE A 174 -3.12 8.54 -22.81
C PHE A 174 -2.68 9.68 -23.75
N GLU A 175 -2.92 10.93 -23.36
CA GLU A 175 -2.48 12.12 -24.11
C GLU A 175 -0.96 12.15 -24.29
N LEU A 176 -0.22 11.85 -23.22
CA LEU A 176 1.24 11.80 -23.26
C LEU A 176 1.75 10.73 -24.23
N ARG A 177 1.16 9.52 -24.23
CA ARG A 177 1.50 8.45 -25.17
C ARG A 177 1.17 8.86 -26.61
N ALA A 178 0.02 9.49 -26.85
CA ALA A 178 -0.38 9.97 -28.18
C ALA A 178 0.58 11.04 -28.71
N TYR A 179 0.97 12.00 -27.85
CA TYR A 179 1.93 13.04 -28.20
C TYR A 179 3.33 12.48 -28.49
N ARG A 180 3.81 11.52 -27.68
CA ARG A 180 5.07 10.81 -27.95
C ARG A 180 5.04 10.09 -29.29
N ALA A 181 3.97 9.36 -29.59
CA ALA A 181 3.81 8.69 -30.87
C ALA A 181 3.77 9.67 -32.06
N HIS A 182 3.22 10.87 -31.86
CA HIS A 182 3.25 11.93 -32.86
C HIS A 182 4.68 12.47 -33.08
N LEU A 183 5.44 12.73 -32.01
CA LEU A 183 6.84 13.16 -32.10
C LEU A 183 7.73 12.11 -32.78
N ASP A 184 7.57 10.83 -32.45
CA ASP A 184 8.32 9.73 -33.06
C ASP A 184 8.12 9.68 -34.58
N LYS A 185 6.90 9.97 -35.06
CA LYS A 185 6.58 10.06 -36.49
C LYS A 185 7.24 11.28 -37.15
N LEU A 186 7.18 12.46 -36.51
CA LEU A 186 7.78 13.69 -37.04
C LEU A 186 9.31 13.59 -37.15
N LEU A 187 9.95 12.91 -36.19
CA LEU A 187 11.42 12.83 -36.09
C LEU A 187 12.02 11.62 -36.80
N GLY A 188 11.24 10.89 -37.60
CA GLY A 188 11.72 9.76 -38.38
C GLY A 188 12.16 8.56 -37.53
N GLY A 189 11.53 8.33 -36.39
CA GLY A 189 11.77 7.15 -35.55
C GLY A 189 13.06 7.16 -34.73
N LYS A 190 13.75 8.31 -34.61
CA LYS A 190 14.81 8.47 -33.61
C LYS A 190 14.18 8.50 -32.21
N LYS A 191 14.13 7.34 -31.55
CA LYS A 191 13.69 7.22 -30.15
C LYS A 191 14.58 8.11 -29.26
N TYR A 192 13.94 8.87 -28.38
CA TYR A 192 14.60 9.46 -27.20
C TYR A 192 14.93 8.39 -26.17
#